data_AF-G9YU78-F1
#
_entry.id   AF-G9YU78-F1
#
_cell.length_a   1.000
_cell.length_b   1.000
_cell.length_c   1.000
_cell.angle_alpha   90.00
_cell.angle_beta   90.00
_cell.angle_gamma   90.00
#
_symmetry.space_group_name_H-M   'P 1'
#
loop_
_entity.id
_entity.type
_entity.pdbx_description
1 polymer ?
#
loop_
_entity_poly.entity_id
_entity_poly.type
_entity_poly.pdbx_seq_one_letter_code
_entity_poly.pdbx_strand_id
1 'polypeptide(L)'
;PAILILCLAWTIGDVTKALGAPEFVADLVSKFGPGLKNFLPAVVFLIAAFLGFATGTSWGTFTILLPIVIPVFSGGIPAADLTSELINGNDMLMIAIAATLGGAVMGDHCSPISDTTIMASSGAQCYHLNHVATQLPYAMTVAAVCFANYILASFIQNVVINLAIAIVCMVVVLLVIGKLNHSMNRHSQRD
;
A
#
# COMPACT_ATOMS: atom_id res chain seq x y z
N PRO A 1 14.10 -20.72 3.03
CA PRO A 1 13.27 -20.00 2.02
C PRO A 1 13.29 -18.48 2.17
N ALA A 2 12.88 -17.92 3.33
CA ALA A 2 12.85 -16.48 3.56
C ALA A 2 14.23 -15.79 3.41
N ILE A 3 15.29 -16.40 3.95
CA ILE A 3 16.67 -15.87 3.83
C ILE A 3 17.11 -15.74 2.35
N LEU A 4 16.77 -16.71 1.50
CA LEU A 4 17.09 -16.65 0.06
C LEU A 4 16.32 -15.52 -0.64
N ILE A 5 15.04 -15.32 -0.29
CA ILE A 5 14.23 -14.22 -0.83
C ILE A 5 14.83 -12.87 -0.41
N LEU A 6 15.23 -12.73 0.85
CA LEU A 6 15.91 -11.52 1.35
C LEU A 6 17.21 -11.26 0.58
N CYS A 7 18.08 -12.27 0.40
CA CYS A 7 19.32 -12.11 -0.35
C CYS A 7 19.09 -11.71 -1.83
N LEU A 8 18.14 -12.35 -2.50
CA LEU A 8 17.82 -12.05 -3.91
C LEU A 8 17.20 -10.67 -4.08
N ALA A 9 16.33 -10.26 -3.16
CA ALA A 9 15.69 -8.95 -3.23
C ALA A 9 16.68 -7.81 -2.94
N TRP A 10 17.64 -8.00 -2.04
CA TRP A 10 18.75 -7.06 -1.86
C TRP A 10 19.63 -6.96 -3.11
N THR A 11 19.89 -8.10 -3.77
CA THR A 11 20.58 -8.13 -5.07
C THR A 11 19.81 -7.35 -6.14
N ILE A 12 18.48 -7.51 -6.22
CA ILE A 12 17.62 -6.73 -7.13
C ILE A 12 17.65 -5.24 -6.76
N GLY A 13 17.66 -4.89 -5.48
CA GLY A 13 17.82 -3.52 -5.01
C GLY A 13 19.12 -2.89 -5.51
N ASP A 14 20.23 -3.61 -5.42
CA ASP A 14 21.53 -3.12 -5.89
C ASP A 14 21.63 -3.06 -7.42
N VAL A 15 21.05 -4.02 -8.15
CA VAL A 15 20.93 -3.94 -9.62
C VAL A 15 20.06 -2.76 -10.03
N THR A 16 18.98 -2.48 -9.31
CA THR A 16 18.07 -1.35 -9.59
C THR A 16 18.77 0.00 -9.36
N LYS A 17 19.62 0.11 -8.33
CA LYS A 17 20.52 1.26 -8.15
C LYS A 17 21.56 1.34 -9.27
N ALA A 18 22.19 0.23 -9.63
CA ALA A 18 23.20 0.20 -10.69
C ALA A 18 22.64 0.59 -12.07
N LEU A 19 21.36 0.32 -12.32
CA LEU A 19 20.64 0.74 -13.53
C LEU A 19 20.25 2.23 -13.51
N GLY A 20 20.53 2.96 -12.43
CA GLY A 20 20.20 4.37 -12.30
C GLY A 20 18.70 4.62 -12.12
N ALA A 21 17.92 3.65 -11.63
CA ALA A 21 16.49 3.83 -11.45
C ALA A 21 16.13 4.95 -10.46
N PRO A 22 16.84 5.15 -9.33
CA PRO A 22 16.61 6.29 -8.45
C PRO A 22 16.81 7.63 -9.18
N GLU A 23 17.87 7.74 -9.98
CA GLU A 23 18.22 8.93 -10.76
C GLU A 23 17.23 9.15 -11.91
N PHE A 24 16.79 8.08 -12.57
CA PHE A 24 15.75 8.11 -13.60
C PHE A 24 14.41 8.56 -13.03
N VAL A 25 13.98 8.03 -11.89
CA VAL A 25 12.73 8.46 -11.22
C VAL A 25 12.88 9.89 -10.71
N ALA A 26 14.03 10.27 -10.14
CA ALA A 26 14.30 11.64 -9.71
C ALA A 26 14.29 12.63 -10.89
N ASP A 27 14.85 12.25 -12.04
CA ASP A 27 14.87 13.05 -13.27
C ASP A 27 13.50 13.09 -13.96
N LEU A 28 12.74 11.99 -13.92
CA LEU A 28 11.35 11.95 -14.38
C LEU A 28 10.50 12.89 -13.51
N VAL A 29 10.62 12.79 -12.19
CA VAL A 29 9.91 13.64 -11.23
C VAL A 29 10.33 15.11 -11.35
N SER A 30 11.61 15.40 -11.60
CA SER A 30 12.10 16.77 -11.83
C SER A 30 11.52 17.38 -13.12
N LYS A 31 11.34 16.55 -14.17
CA LYS A 31 10.75 16.95 -15.47
C LYS A 31 9.24 17.16 -15.41
N PHE A 32 8.51 16.42 -14.57
CA PHE A 32 7.05 16.57 -14.41
C PHE A 32 6.63 17.60 -13.34
N GLY A 33 7.60 18.23 -12.68
CA GLY A 33 7.37 19.31 -11.72
C GLY A 33 6.98 18.83 -10.31
N PRO A 34 6.95 19.74 -9.31
CA PRO A 34 6.71 19.42 -7.89
C PRO A 34 5.39 18.68 -7.64
N GLY A 35 4.39 18.88 -8.50
CA GLY A 35 3.07 18.26 -8.38
C GLY A 35 3.10 16.75 -8.50
N LEU A 36 3.88 16.17 -9.42
CA LEU A 36 3.92 14.71 -9.62
C LEU A 36 4.60 13.98 -8.44
N LYS A 37 5.58 14.63 -7.79
CA LYS A 37 6.23 14.10 -6.59
C LYS A 37 5.22 13.78 -5.49
N ASN A 38 4.18 14.59 -5.36
CA ASN A 38 3.18 14.39 -4.31
C ASN A 38 2.23 13.21 -4.59
N PHE A 39 2.05 12.80 -5.85
CA PHE A 39 1.25 11.61 -6.18
C PHE A 39 2.04 10.31 -6.07
N LEU A 40 3.37 10.39 -6.00
CA LEU A 40 4.25 9.23 -6.07
C LEU A 40 3.98 8.20 -4.96
N PRO A 41 3.74 8.57 -3.68
CA PRO A 41 3.36 7.60 -2.66
C PRO A 41 2.06 6.84 -2.97
N ALA A 42 1.06 7.52 -3.56
CA ALA A 42 -0.21 6.88 -3.93
C ALA A 42 -0.04 5.89 -5.08
N VAL A 43 0.85 6.19 -6.04
CA VAL A 43 1.22 5.24 -7.12
C VAL A 43 1.96 4.03 -6.55
N VAL A 44 2.91 4.26 -5.63
CA VAL A 44 3.62 3.18 -4.93
C VAL A 44 2.65 2.27 -4.16
N PHE A 45 1.64 2.83 -3.50
CA PHE A 45 0.57 2.06 -2.85
C PHE A 45 -0.14 1.12 -3.83
N LEU A 46 -0.52 1.60 -5.02
CA LEU A 46 -1.19 0.77 -6.03
C LEU A 46 -0.30 -0.35 -6.56
N ILE A 47 0.98 -0.06 -6.82
CA ILE A 47 1.95 -1.06 -7.27
C ILE A 47 2.13 -2.13 -6.18
N ALA A 48 2.28 -1.71 -4.92
CA ALA A 48 2.41 -2.61 -3.78
C ALA A 48 1.16 -3.47 -3.56
N ALA A 49 -0.04 -2.89 -3.69
CA ALA A 49 -1.30 -3.61 -3.61
C ALA A 49 -1.43 -4.67 -4.70
N PHE A 50 -1.12 -4.31 -5.95
CA PHE A 50 -1.17 -5.26 -7.06
C PHE A 50 -0.12 -6.38 -6.91
N LEU A 51 1.11 -6.04 -6.55
CA LEU A 51 2.18 -7.01 -6.35
C LEU A 51 1.90 -7.94 -5.17
N GLY A 52 1.38 -7.41 -4.05
CA GLY A 52 0.97 -8.20 -2.89
C GLY A 52 -0.19 -9.14 -3.22
N PHE A 53 -1.17 -8.67 -4.00
CA PHE A 53 -2.27 -9.50 -4.48
C PHE A 53 -1.78 -10.62 -5.40
N ALA A 54 -0.89 -10.30 -6.34
CA ALA A 54 -0.37 -11.26 -7.32
C ALA A 54 0.59 -12.29 -6.71
N THR A 55 1.34 -11.92 -5.67
CA THR A 55 2.30 -12.82 -5.01
C THR A 55 1.73 -13.54 -3.80
N GLY A 56 0.63 -13.03 -3.22
CA GLY A 56 0.04 -13.58 -1.99
C GLY A 56 0.93 -13.43 -0.75
N THR A 57 1.84 -12.46 -0.75
CA THR A 57 2.74 -12.21 0.40
C THR A 57 3.06 -10.73 0.60
N SER A 58 2.74 -10.23 1.79
CA SER A 58 3.11 -8.89 2.25
C SER A 58 4.61 -8.74 2.43
N TRP A 59 5.26 -9.68 3.15
CA TRP A 59 6.71 -9.65 3.40
C TRP A 59 7.55 -9.78 2.12
N GLY A 60 7.15 -10.64 1.17
CA GLY A 60 7.84 -10.73 -0.13
C GLY A 60 7.77 -9.40 -0.89
N THR A 61 6.61 -8.77 -0.89
CA THR A 61 6.39 -7.48 -1.54
C THR A 61 7.18 -6.34 -0.87
N PHE A 62 7.25 -6.30 0.46
CA PHE A 62 8.11 -5.35 1.19
C PHE A 62 9.57 -5.51 0.77
N THR A 63 10.03 -6.75 0.69
CA THR A 63 11.42 -7.05 0.35
C THR A 63 11.74 -6.60 -1.07
N ILE A 64 10.81 -6.72 -2.02
CA ILE A 64 11.00 -6.27 -3.40
C ILE A 64 10.97 -4.73 -3.50
N LEU A 65 10.01 -4.07 -2.83
CA LEU A 65 9.75 -2.65 -3.06
C LEU A 65 10.55 -1.71 -2.18
N LEU A 66 10.83 -2.03 -0.91
CA LEU A 66 11.56 -1.13 -0.02
C LEU A 66 12.97 -0.77 -0.51
N PRO A 67 13.77 -1.70 -1.06
CA PRO A 67 15.08 -1.37 -1.66
C PRO A 67 15.03 -0.40 -2.84
N ILE A 68 13.86 -0.22 -3.46
CA ILE A 68 13.63 0.69 -4.59
C ILE A 68 13.04 2.01 -4.08
N VAL A 69 12.01 1.94 -3.23
CA VAL A 69 11.29 3.11 -2.71
C VAL A 69 12.18 3.95 -1.80
N ILE A 70 12.97 3.33 -0.92
CA ILE A 70 13.78 4.08 0.04
C ILE A 70 14.80 4.99 -0.68
N PRO A 71 15.63 4.51 -1.64
CA PRO A 71 16.54 5.38 -2.38
C PRO A 71 15.82 6.50 -3.16
N VAL A 72 14.66 6.21 -3.76
CA VAL A 72 13.88 7.20 -4.53
C VAL A 72 13.45 8.39 -3.67
N PHE A 73 13.03 8.14 -2.42
CA PHE A 73 12.49 9.19 -1.54
C PHE A 73 13.51 9.77 -0.54
N SER A 74 14.64 9.10 -0.34
CA SER A 74 15.74 9.57 0.52
C SER A 74 16.82 10.38 -0.21
N GLY A 75 16.75 10.50 -1.53
CA GLY A 75 17.76 11.19 -2.34
C GLY A 75 18.97 10.30 -2.68
N GLY A 76 18.74 9.00 -2.85
CA GLY A 76 19.75 8.03 -3.29
C GLY A 76 20.34 7.17 -2.18
N ILE A 77 19.90 7.33 -0.93
CA ILE A 77 20.43 6.55 0.20
C ILE A 77 19.91 5.10 0.11
N PRO A 78 20.81 4.09 0.12
CA PRO A 78 20.42 2.69 0.17
C PRO A 78 19.49 2.35 1.33
N ALA A 79 18.54 1.44 1.11
CA ALA A 79 17.72 0.88 2.20
C ALA A 79 18.55 0.24 3.33
N ALA A 80 19.74 -0.26 3.01
CA ALA A 80 20.69 -0.84 3.97
C ALA A 80 21.23 0.19 4.98
N ASP A 81 21.34 1.45 4.55
CA ASP A 81 21.92 2.56 5.33
C ASP A 81 20.82 3.44 5.95
N LEU A 82 19.57 2.97 5.92
CA LEU A 82 18.44 3.71 6.45
C LEU A 82 18.51 3.79 7.99
N THR A 83 18.70 5.00 8.52
CA THR A 83 18.69 5.26 9.95
C THR A 83 17.35 5.86 10.41
N SER A 84 17.02 5.70 11.68
CA SER A 84 15.82 6.31 12.28
C SER A 84 15.83 7.83 12.19
N GLU A 85 17.00 8.46 12.24
CA GLU A 85 17.16 9.91 12.12
C GLU A 85 16.74 10.41 10.73
N LEU A 86 17.13 9.69 9.67
CA LEU A 86 16.75 10.03 8.30
C LEU A 86 15.24 9.90 8.06
N ILE A 87 14.60 8.94 8.69
CA ILE A 87 13.14 8.74 8.60
C ILE A 87 12.41 9.90 9.29
N ASN A 88 12.84 10.30 10.48
CA ASN A 88 12.20 11.38 11.24
C ASN A 88 12.40 12.77 10.62
N GLY A 89 13.43 12.96 9.80
CA GLY A 89 13.68 14.21 9.08
C GLY A 89 13.02 14.32 7.70
N ASN A 90 12.35 13.26 7.21
CA ASN A 90 11.80 13.20 5.86
C ASN A 90 10.38 12.60 5.85
N ASP A 91 9.38 13.45 6.03
CA ASP A 91 7.96 13.06 6.05
C ASP A 91 7.54 12.36 4.76
N MET A 92 8.08 12.76 3.60
CA MET A 92 7.75 12.15 2.32
C MET A 92 8.26 10.70 2.23
N LEU A 93 9.47 10.42 2.73
CA LEU A 93 10.01 9.08 2.83
C LEU A 93 9.17 8.21 3.76
N MET A 94 8.75 8.75 4.91
CA MET A 94 7.88 8.04 5.84
C MET A 94 6.53 7.68 5.19
N ILE A 95 5.91 8.63 4.47
CA ILE A 95 4.65 8.39 3.74
C ILE A 95 4.83 7.34 2.65
N ALA A 96 5.94 7.36 1.90
CA ALA A 96 6.22 6.38 0.85
C ALA A 96 6.46 4.96 1.40
N ILE A 97 7.16 4.84 2.52
CA ILE A 97 7.32 3.57 3.24
C ILE A 97 5.95 3.09 3.72
N ALA A 98 5.16 3.96 4.37
CA ALA A 98 3.82 3.63 4.83
C ALA A 98 2.91 3.19 3.68
N ALA A 99 2.98 3.84 2.51
CA ALA A 99 2.25 3.49 1.31
C ALA A 99 2.64 2.11 0.76
N THR A 100 3.94 1.81 0.75
CA THR A 100 4.45 0.48 0.36
C THR A 100 3.94 -0.61 1.31
N LEU A 101 4.03 -0.35 2.61
CA LEU A 101 3.61 -1.30 3.64
C LEU A 101 2.10 -1.54 3.59
N GLY A 102 1.31 -0.46 3.57
CA GLY A 102 -0.15 -0.53 3.53
C GLY A 102 -0.67 -1.19 2.25
N GLY A 103 -0.05 -0.89 1.10
CA GLY A 103 -0.41 -1.50 -0.18
C GLY A 103 -0.17 -3.01 -0.17
N ALA A 104 1.02 -3.45 0.25
CA ALA A 104 1.31 -4.89 0.21
C ALA A 104 0.43 -5.71 1.16
N VAL A 105 0.12 -5.18 2.35
CA VAL A 105 -0.80 -5.84 3.29
C VAL A 105 -2.20 -5.93 2.72
N MET A 106 -2.69 -4.85 2.10
CA MET A 106 -4.00 -4.86 1.45
C MET A 106 -4.08 -5.89 0.34
N GLY A 107 -3.05 -5.98 -0.52
CA GLY A 107 -2.98 -6.98 -1.59
C GLY A 107 -2.93 -8.42 -1.08
N ASP A 108 -2.08 -8.69 -0.10
CA ASP A 108 -1.94 -10.00 0.55
C ASP A 108 -3.27 -10.47 1.17
N HIS A 109 -3.97 -9.57 1.88
CA HIS A 109 -5.22 -9.86 2.57
C HIS A 109 -6.37 -10.32 1.65
N CYS A 110 -6.42 -9.86 0.40
CA CYS A 110 -7.44 -10.27 -0.56
C CYS A 110 -6.94 -11.27 -1.61
N SER A 111 -5.68 -11.69 -1.55
CA SER A 111 -5.11 -12.62 -2.52
C SER A 111 -5.65 -14.05 -2.34
N PRO A 112 -6.11 -14.72 -3.43
CA PRO A 112 -6.56 -16.11 -3.38
C PRO A 112 -5.42 -17.12 -3.22
N ILE A 113 -4.17 -16.70 -3.33
CA ILE A 113 -3.02 -17.59 -3.18
C ILE A 113 -2.23 -17.33 -1.88
N SER A 114 -2.67 -16.37 -1.07
CA SER A 114 -2.01 -16.04 0.19
C SER A 114 -2.22 -17.14 1.24
N ASP A 115 -1.14 -17.51 1.92
CA ASP A 115 -1.16 -18.45 3.06
C ASP A 115 -2.14 -17.99 4.15
N THR A 116 -2.22 -16.67 4.38
CA THR A 116 -3.13 -16.09 5.39
C THR A 116 -4.59 -16.28 4.96
N THR A 117 -4.91 -16.03 3.69
CA THR A 117 -6.27 -16.22 3.14
C THR A 117 -6.67 -17.69 3.14
N ILE A 118 -5.76 -18.59 2.79
CA ILE A 118 -5.98 -20.04 2.80
C ILE A 118 -6.27 -20.51 4.24
N MET A 119 -5.46 -20.09 5.21
CA MET A 119 -5.67 -20.43 6.63
C MET A 119 -6.96 -19.83 7.18
N ALA A 120 -7.30 -18.58 6.83
CA ALA A 120 -8.53 -17.92 7.27
C ALA A 120 -9.78 -18.64 6.75
N SER A 121 -9.80 -19.00 5.45
CA SER A 121 -10.92 -19.75 4.85
C SER A 121 -11.06 -21.16 5.44
N SER A 122 -9.94 -21.84 5.68
CA SER A 122 -9.92 -23.17 6.32
C SER A 122 -10.40 -23.10 7.77
N GLY A 123 -9.95 -22.12 8.56
CA GLY A 123 -10.42 -21.90 9.93
C GLY A 123 -11.91 -21.55 10.01
N ALA A 124 -12.42 -20.81 9.03
CA ALA A 124 -13.84 -20.47 8.91
C ALA A 124 -14.71 -21.59 8.31
N GLN A 125 -14.11 -22.73 7.93
CA GLN A 125 -14.81 -23.88 7.34
C GLN A 125 -15.68 -23.51 6.12
N CYS A 126 -15.20 -22.56 5.32
CA CYS A 126 -15.91 -22.08 4.14
C CYS A 126 -15.11 -22.38 2.87
N TYR A 127 -15.81 -22.39 1.74
CA TYR A 127 -15.15 -22.55 0.45
C TYR A 127 -14.22 -21.36 0.18
N HIS A 128 -12.97 -21.66 -0.16
CA HIS A 128 -11.90 -20.68 -0.26
C HIS A 128 -12.24 -19.50 -1.19
N LEU A 129 -12.74 -19.76 -2.40
CA LEU A 129 -13.10 -18.68 -3.33
C LEU A 129 -14.29 -17.85 -2.84
N ASN A 130 -15.20 -18.43 -2.04
CA ASN A 130 -16.29 -17.66 -1.44
C ASN A 130 -15.76 -16.70 -0.36
N HIS A 131 -14.77 -17.15 0.42
CA HIS A 131 -14.07 -16.28 1.35
C HIS A 131 -13.43 -15.09 0.62
N VAL A 132 -12.63 -15.36 -0.42
CA VAL A 132 -11.97 -14.31 -1.22
C VAL A 132 -12.98 -13.34 -1.83
N ALA A 133 -14.03 -13.87 -2.48
CA ALA A 133 -15.05 -13.07 -3.15
C ALA A 133 -15.82 -12.17 -2.17
N THR A 134 -16.03 -12.62 -0.92
CA THR A 134 -16.68 -11.79 0.10
C THR A 134 -15.74 -10.76 0.71
N GLN A 135 -14.43 -11.00 0.78
CA GLN A 135 -13.44 -10.04 1.29
C GLN A 135 -13.10 -8.93 0.29
N LEU A 136 -13.08 -9.24 -1.01
CA LEU A 136 -12.64 -8.31 -2.05
C LEU A 136 -13.38 -6.95 -2.03
N PRO A 137 -14.72 -6.87 -1.89
CA PRO A 137 -15.43 -5.59 -1.81
C PRO A 137 -15.01 -4.74 -0.60
N TYR A 138 -14.75 -5.36 0.56
CA TYR A 138 -14.28 -4.65 1.75
C TYR A 138 -12.85 -4.14 1.55
N ALA A 139 -11.97 -4.99 1.04
CA ALA A 139 -10.57 -4.64 0.78
C ALA A 139 -10.47 -3.50 -0.24
N MET A 140 -11.24 -3.53 -1.32
CA MET A 140 -11.27 -2.48 -2.34
C MET A 140 -11.79 -1.15 -1.80
N THR A 141 -12.79 -1.18 -0.91
CA THR A 141 -13.29 0.02 -0.24
C THR A 141 -12.20 0.69 0.59
N VAL A 142 -11.51 -0.09 1.42
CA VAL A 142 -10.40 0.42 2.24
C VAL A 142 -9.25 0.91 1.36
N ALA A 143 -8.93 0.19 0.28
CA ALA A 143 -7.87 0.60 -0.65
C ALA A 143 -8.17 1.95 -1.33
N ALA A 144 -9.41 2.21 -1.72
CA ALA A 144 -9.81 3.50 -2.28
C ALA A 144 -9.63 4.64 -1.26
N VAL A 145 -10.01 4.41 0.00
CA VAL A 145 -9.82 5.38 1.09
C VAL A 145 -8.33 5.62 1.37
N CYS A 146 -7.52 4.56 1.43
CA CYS A 146 -6.08 4.66 1.60
C CYS A 146 -5.43 5.43 0.46
N PHE A 147 -5.78 5.12 -0.80
CA PHE A 147 -5.26 5.81 -1.98
C PHE A 147 -5.51 7.32 -1.91
N ALA A 148 -6.74 7.74 -1.62
CA ALA A 148 -7.07 9.15 -1.45
C ALA A 148 -6.29 9.80 -0.30
N ASN A 149 -6.18 9.10 0.84
CA ASN A 149 -5.43 9.61 1.99
C ASN A 149 -3.92 9.68 1.74
N TYR A 150 -3.31 8.81 0.94
CA TYR A 150 -1.89 8.93 0.59
C TYR A 150 -1.61 10.14 -0.30
N ILE A 151 -2.55 10.49 -1.19
CA ILE A 151 -2.47 11.75 -1.94
C ILE A 151 -2.50 12.91 -0.95
N LEU A 152 -3.53 12.99 -0.10
CA LEU A 152 -3.65 14.08 0.89
C LEU A 152 -2.46 14.16 1.85
N ALA A 153 -1.98 13.01 2.32
CA ALA A 153 -0.87 12.92 3.25
C ALA A 153 0.42 13.51 2.68
N SER A 154 0.64 13.28 1.39
CA SER A 154 1.79 13.79 0.65
C SER A 154 1.77 15.32 0.49
N PHE A 155 0.59 15.94 0.44
CA PHE A 155 0.46 17.41 0.41
C PHE A 155 0.56 18.05 1.79
N ILE A 156 0.00 17.41 2.83
CA ILE A 156 -0.11 17.99 4.18
C ILE A 156 1.16 17.75 5.01
N GLN A 157 1.79 16.58 4.84
CA GLN A 157 3.03 16.17 5.53
C GLN A 157 3.00 16.33 7.07
N ASN A 158 1.82 16.24 7.68
CA ASN A 158 1.65 16.29 9.13
C ASN A 158 0.93 15.03 9.62
N VAL A 159 1.62 14.24 10.44
CA VAL A 159 1.14 12.94 10.92
C VAL A 159 -0.20 13.04 11.66
N VAL A 160 -0.35 14.04 12.53
CA VAL A 160 -1.55 14.19 13.38
C VAL A 160 -2.76 14.57 12.53
N ILE A 161 -2.59 15.52 11.61
CA ILE A 161 -3.66 15.97 10.71
C ILE A 161 -4.07 14.84 9.76
N ASN A 162 -3.09 14.15 9.17
CA ASN A 162 -3.34 13.04 8.26
C ASN A 162 -4.06 11.88 8.94
N LEU A 163 -3.69 11.56 10.19
CA LEU A 163 -4.38 10.55 10.99
C LEU A 163 -5.84 10.93 11.26
N ALA A 164 -6.09 12.18 11.66
CA ALA A 164 -7.44 12.67 11.90
C ALA A 164 -8.30 12.60 10.62
N ILE A 165 -7.75 13.04 9.48
CA ILE A 165 -8.42 12.95 8.17
C ILE A 165 -8.72 11.49 7.83
N ALA A 166 -7.75 10.58 7.98
CA ALA A 166 -7.94 9.17 7.65
C ALA A 166 -9.07 8.53 8.47
N ILE A 167 -9.13 8.81 9.78
CA ILE A 167 -10.20 8.33 10.67
C ILE A 167 -11.55 8.89 10.22
N VAL A 168 -11.66 10.20 9.99
CA VAL A 168 -12.90 10.84 9.56
C VAL A 168 -13.37 10.28 8.21
N CYS A 169 -12.47 10.17 7.23
CA CYS A 169 -12.77 9.58 5.92
C CYS A 169 -13.32 8.16 6.06
N MET A 170 -12.71 7.31 6.90
CA MET A 170 -13.18 5.94 7.09
C MET A 170 -14.55 5.89 7.76
N VAL A 171 -14.77 6.71 8.81
CA VAL A 171 -16.09 6.81 9.48
C VAL A 171 -17.17 7.27 8.50
N VAL A 172 -16.90 8.29 7.69
CA VAL A 172 -17.84 8.80 6.68
C VAL A 172 -18.20 7.70 5.67
N VAL A 173 -17.21 6.97 5.15
CA VAL A 173 -17.46 5.87 4.21
C VAL A 173 -18.34 4.78 4.83
N LEU A 174 -18.07 4.41 6.08
CA LEU A 174 -18.91 3.43 6.80
C LEU A 174 -20.35 3.91 6.98
N LEU A 175 -20.55 5.18 7.33
CA LEU A 175 -21.89 5.76 7.48
C LEU A 175 -22.65 5.83 6.14
N VAL A 176 -21.95 6.16 5.05
CA VAL A 176 -22.54 6.17 3.70
C VAL A 176 -22.97 4.76 3.28
N ILE A 177 -22.10 3.77 3.44
CA ILE A 177 -22.43 2.37 3.14
C ILE A 177 -23.61 1.90 4.00
N GLY A 178 -23.60 2.19 5.30
CA GLY A 178 -24.69 1.84 6.21
C GLY A 178 -26.04 2.44 5.79
N LYS A 179 -26.05 3.72 5.39
CA LYS A 179 -27.26 4.41 4.92
C LYS A 179 -27.79 3.84 3.60
N LEU A 180 -26.89 3.55 2.64
CA LEU A 180 -27.24 2.95 1.36
C LEU A 180 -27.85 1.55 1.55
N ASN A 181 -27.24 0.72 2.40
CA ASN A 181 -27.70 -0.63 2.66
C ASN A 181 -29.07 -0.67 3.36
N HIS A 182 -29.30 0.23 4.33
CA HIS A 182 -30.63 0.39 4.94
C HIS A 182 -31.71 0.84 3.94
N SER A 183 -31.34 1.66 2.94
CA SER A 183 -32.26 2.10 1.89
C SER A 183 -32.64 0.95 0.94
N MET A 184 -31.69 0.07 0.62
CA MET A 184 -31.91 -1.10 -0.23
C MET A 184 -32.81 -2.14 0.46
N ASN A 185 -32.57 -2.42 1.74
CA ASN A 185 -33.42 -3.34 2.50
C ASN A 185 -34.88 -2.85 2.66
N ARG A 186 -35.12 -1.53 2.68
CA ARG A 186 -36.49 -0.99 2.67
C ARG A 186 -37.21 -1.14 1.33
N HIS A 187 -36.48 -1.20 0.21
CA HIS A 187 -37.08 -1.44 -1.11
C HIS A 187 -37.38 -2.93 -1.32
N SER A 188 -36.47 -3.83 -0.93
CA SER A 188 -36.70 -5.29 -1.02
C SER A 188 -37.85 -5.81 -0.15
N GLN A 189 -38.33 -5.04 0.83
CA GLN A 189 -39.48 -5.38 1.68
C GLN A 189 -40.80 -4.81 1.14
N ARG A 190 -40.77 -4.03 0.06
CA ARG A 190 -41.94 -3.39 -0.56
C ARG A 190 -42.39 -4.06 -1.86
N ASP A 191 -41.56 -4.95 -2.40
CA ASP A 191 -41.87 -5.85 -3.53
C ASP A 191 -42.14 -7.27 -2.99
#